data_AF-A0A7S2MP43-F1
#
_entry.id   AF-A0A7S2MP43-F1
#
_cell.length_a   1.000
_cell.length_b   1.000
_cell.length_c   1.000
_cell.angle_alpha   90.00
_cell.angle_beta   90.00
_cell.angle_gamma   90.00
#
_symmetry.space_group_name_H-M   'P 1'
#
loop_
_entity.id
_entity.type
_entity.pdbx_description
1 polymer ?
#
loop_
_entity_poly.entity_id
_entity_poly.type
_entity_poly.pdbx_seq_one_letter_code
_entity_poly.pdbx_strand_id
1 'polypeptide(L)'
;LDQAIINRFPDSMQLITVVRIGGLFQSTGLLGAYVGGEFRGITGPHDPIPLIPGWTYGGITPYPFLTYGDEGEQFGFVFQSDSGTTYNVVPDPMRIVSFEKDTSVGTYGSPLVLS
;
A
#
# COMPACT_ATOMS: atom_id res chain seq x y z
N LEU A 1 -23.22 -10.51 14.71
CA LEU A 1 -21.81 -10.08 14.64
C LEU A 1 -21.58 -9.10 15.77
N ASP A 2 -20.49 -9.25 16.51
CA ASP A 2 -20.13 -8.31 17.58
C ASP A 2 -19.97 -6.90 16.99
N GLN A 3 -20.72 -5.94 17.51
CA GLN A 3 -20.65 -4.55 17.07
C GLN A 3 -19.26 -3.96 17.27
N ALA A 4 -18.48 -4.50 18.22
CA ALA A 4 -17.07 -4.13 18.38
C ALA A 4 -16.22 -4.49 17.16
N ILE A 5 -16.53 -5.57 16.42
CA ILE A 5 -15.79 -5.96 15.21
C ILE A 5 -16.19 -5.09 14.02
N ILE A 6 -17.48 -4.74 13.89
CA ILE A 6 -17.97 -3.86 12.83
C ILE A 6 -17.38 -2.44 12.98
N ASN A 7 -17.19 -1.99 14.22
CA ASN A 7 -16.62 -0.68 14.52
C ASN A 7 -15.08 -0.61 14.44
N ARG A 8 -14.37 -1.72 14.16
CA ARG A 8 -12.88 -1.73 14.12
C ARG A 8 -12.27 -1.15 12.85
N PHE A 9 -13.06 -0.93 11.80
CA PHE A 9 -12.58 -0.42 10.51
C PHE A 9 -13.62 0.52 9.90
N PRO A 10 -13.96 1.63 10.58
CA PRO A 10 -15.07 2.49 10.16
C PRO A 10 -14.80 3.15 8.81
N ASP A 11 -13.52 3.38 8.52
CA ASP A 11 -13.08 4.28 7.47
C ASP A 11 -12.01 3.64 6.59
N SER A 12 -11.86 4.17 5.39
CA SER A 12 -10.89 3.69 4.41
C SER A 12 -10.08 4.80 3.78
N MET A 13 -8.88 4.45 3.33
CA MET A 13 -7.94 5.29 2.62
C MET A 13 -7.31 4.50 1.48
N GLN A 14 -7.13 5.13 0.33
CA GLN A 14 -6.45 4.53 -0.81
C GLN A 14 -4.96 4.88 -0.82
N LEU A 15 -4.12 3.91 -1.16
CA LEU A 15 -2.70 4.10 -1.42
C LEU A 15 -2.38 3.60 -2.83
N ILE A 16 -1.66 4.41 -3.60
CA ILE A 16 -1.08 4.01 -4.88
C ILE A 16 0.44 4.08 -4.74
N THR A 17 1.08 2.91 -4.72
CA THR A 17 2.51 2.80 -4.39
C THR A 17 3.30 2.08 -5.46
N VAL A 18 4.62 2.26 -5.44
CA VAL A 18 5.58 1.38 -6.12
C VAL A 18 6.62 0.94 -5.11
N VAL A 19 7.06 -0.31 -5.21
CA VAL A 19 8.06 -0.88 -4.30
C VAL A 19 9.40 -0.97 -5.02
N ARG A 20 10.49 -0.52 -4.39
CA ARG A 20 11.85 -0.54 -4.93
C ARG A 20 12.81 -1.20 -3.95
N ILE A 21 13.25 -2.42 -4.26
CA ILE A 21 14.21 -3.18 -3.43
C ILE A 21 15.55 -3.24 -4.14
N GLY A 22 16.63 -2.88 -3.44
CA GLY A 22 17.98 -2.90 -4.02
C GLY A 22 18.13 -2.04 -5.27
N GLY A 23 17.37 -0.95 -5.38
CA GLY A 23 17.36 -0.07 -6.55
C GLY A 23 16.48 -0.53 -7.72
N LEU A 24 15.83 -1.70 -7.62
CA LEU A 24 14.97 -2.26 -8.66
C LEU A 24 13.50 -2.17 -8.26
N PHE A 25 12.67 -1.65 -9.16
CA PHE A 25 11.23 -1.66 -8.97
C PHE A 25 10.67 -3.07 -9.07
N GLN A 26 9.84 -3.43 -8.10
CA GLN A 26 9.19 -4.73 -8.03
C GLN A 26 7.89 -4.68 -8.85
N SER A 27 7.60 -5.78 -9.55
CA SER A 27 6.39 -5.96 -10.35
C SER A 27 5.61 -7.22 -9.97
N THR A 28 6.07 -7.94 -8.93
CA THR A 28 5.47 -9.17 -8.40
C THR A 28 5.53 -9.15 -6.86
N GLY A 29 4.99 -10.15 -6.17
CA GLY A 29 4.92 -10.17 -4.69
C GLY A 29 3.69 -9.49 -4.08
N LEU A 30 3.71 -9.31 -2.76
CA LEU A 30 2.61 -8.76 -1.96
C LEU A 30 3.09 -7.61 -1.08
N LEU A 31 2.33 -6.54 -1.02
CA LEU A 31 2.57 -5.39 -0.15
C LEU A 31 1.47 -5.31 0.90
N GLY A 32 1.86 -5.27 2.18
CA GLY A 32 0.95 -5.11 3.32
C GLY A 32 1.19 -3.81 4.09
N ALA A 33 0.11 -3.21 4.58
CA ALA A 33 0.13 -2.11 5.56
C ALA A 33 -0.28 -2.56 6.95
N TYR A 34 0.39 -2.00 7.96
CA TYR A 34 0.23 -2.36 9.36
C TYR A 34 0.25 -1.12 10.26
N VAL A 35 -0.51 -1.17 11.36
CA VAL A 35 -0.44 -0.18 12.45
C VAL A 35 -0.22 -0.93 13.75
N GLY A 36 0.88 -0.65 14.46
CA GLY A 36 1.20 -1.34 15.72
C GLY A 36 1.30 -2.88 15.59
N GLY A 37 1.59 -3.40 14.39
CA GLY A 37 1.60 -4.83 14.08
C GLY A 37 0.23 -5.41 13.67
N GLU A 38 -0.85 -4.64 13.76
CA GLU A 38 -2.16 -5.04 13.24
C GLU A 38 -2.25 -4.81 11.73
N PHE A 39 -2.82 -5.78 11.02
CA PHE A 39 -3.02 -5.72 9.58
C PHE A 39 -4.10 -4.69 9.19
N ARG A 40 -3.80 -3.84 8.21
CA ARG A 40 -4.71 -2.79 7.69
C ARG A 40 -5.08 -2.94 6.22
N GLY A 41 -4.30 -3.69 5.44
CA GLY A 41 -4.58 -3.94 4.02
C GLY A 41 -3.43 -4.67 3.32
N ILE A 42 -3.74 -5.35 2.22
CA ILE A 42 -2.77 -6.05 1.36
C ILE A 42 -3.13 -5.84 -0.11
N THR A 43 -2.12 -5.84 -0.96
CA THR A 43 -2.31 -5.92 -2.41
C THR A 43 -1.16 -6.67 -3.08
N GLY A 44 -1.42 -7.15 -4.28
CA GLY A 44 -0.40 -7.58 -5.22
C GLY A 44 -0.40 -6.65 -6.44
N PRO A 45 0.52 -6.84 -7.39
CA PRO A 45 0.61 -6.01 -8.58
C PRO A 45 -0.46 -6.35 -9.63
N HIS A 46 -1.26 -7.39 -9.39
CA HIS A 46 -2.32 -7.83 -10.28
C HIS A 46 -3.67 -7.49 -9.66
N ASP A 47 -4.20 -6.32 -10.01
CA ASP A 47 -5.64 -6.10 -9.92
C ASP A 47 -6.37 -7.08 -10.85
N PRO A 48 -7.56 -7.59 -10.48
CA PRO A 48 -8.45 -8.29 -11.41
C PRO A 48 -8.99 -7.37 -12.53
N ILE A 49 -8.70 -6.06 -12.45
CA ILE A 49 -9.11 -5.05 -13.40
C ILE A 49 -7.97 -4.82 -14.41
N PRO A 50 -8.23 -4.93 -15.73
CA PRO A 50 -7.21 -4.70 -16.75
C PRO A 50 -6.57 -3.31 -16.61
N LEU A 51 -5.24 -3.25 -16.77
CA LEU A 51 -4.50 -1.99 -16.77
C LEU A 51 -5.02 -1.09 -17.91
N ILE A 52 -5.58 0.07 -17.54
CA ILE A 52 -6.01 1.09 -18.49
C ILE A 52 -4.74 1.80 -19.02
N PRO A 53 -4.62 2.06 -20.34
CA PRO A 53 -3.50 2.81 -20.88
C PRO A 53 -3.28 4.14 -20.12
N GLY A 54 -2.05 4.36 -19.64
CA GLY A 54 -1.69 5.52 -18.81
C GLY A 54 -1.70 5.28 -17.30
N TRP A 55 -2.11 4.09 -16.84
CA TRP A 55 -2.08 3.71 -15.41
C TRP A 55 -0.76 3.04 -15.01
N THR A 56 0.35 3.50 -15.58
CA THR A 56 1.70 3.01 -15.24
C THR A 56 2.60 4.17 -14.88
N TYR A 57 3.48 3.97 -13.91
CA TYR A 57 4.50 4.92 -13.54
C TYR A 57 5.77 4.60 -14.33
N GLY A 58 5.97 5.28 -15.47
CA GLY A 58 7.16 5.04 -16.32
C GLY A 58 7.29 3.59 -16.80
N GLY A 59 6.16 2.90 -17.03
CA GLY A 59 6.11 1.47 -17.39
C GLY A 59 6.09 0.50 -16.20
N ILE A 60 6.15 1.00 -14.97
CA ILE A 60 6.04 0.20 -13.74
C ILE A 60 4.57 0.12 -13.33
N THR A 61 4.09 -1.09 -13.03
CA THR A 61 2.75 -1.32 -12.48
C THR A 61 2.74 -0.97 -10.99
N PRO A 62 1.94 0.03 -10.56
CA PRO A 62 1.79 0.33 -9.14
C PRO A 62 1.02 -0.75 -8.39
N TYR A 63 1.13 -0.71 -7.07
CA TYR A 63 0.36 -1.49 -6.11
C TYR A 63 -0.72 -0.57 -5.54
N PRO A 64 -1.94 -0.58 -6.10
CA PRO A 64 -3.09 0.10 -5.51
C PRO A 64 -3.64 -0.76 -4.37
N PHE A 65 -3.93 -0.14 -3.22
CA PHE A 65 -4.55 -0.84 -2.11
C PHE A 65 -5.42 0.04 -1.26
N LEU A 66 -6.57 -0.52 -0.89
CA LEU A 66 -7.45 0.06 0.10
C LEU A 66 -6.94 -0.37 1.48
N THR A 67 -6.80 0.60 2.36
CA THR A 67 -6.40 0.41 3.75
C THR A 67 -7.49 0.94 4.67
N TYR A 68 -7.58 0.32 5.84
CA TYR A 68 -8.54 0.71 6.88
C TYR A 68 -7.80 1.14 8.13
N GLY A 69 -8.42 2.00 8.93
CA GLY A 69 -7.81 2.48 10.16
C GLY A 69 -8.62 3.57 10.83
N ASP A 70 -8.02 4.15 11.86
CA ASP A 70 -8.53 5.31 12.57
C ASP A 70 -7.69 6.56 12.24
N GLU A 71 -8.30 7.74 12.33
CA GLU A 71 -7.66 9.02 12.00
C GLU A 71 -6.30 9.21 12.71
N GLY A 72 -5.26 9.52 11.93
CA GLY A 72 -3.92 9.81 12.43
C GLY A 72 -3.03 8.57 12.68
N GLU A 73 -3.55 7.35 12.57
CA GLU A 73 -2.75 6.13 12.70
C GLU A 73 -1.57 6.11 11.72
N GLN A 74 -0.38 5.73 12.19
CA GLN A 74 0.82 5.71 11.34
C GLN A 74 1.06 4.33 10.75
N PHE A 75 1.16 4.27 9.43
CA PHE A 75 1.41 3.02 8.72
C PHE A 75 2.89 2.62 8.71
N GLY A 76 3.12 1.33 8.96
CA GLY A 76 4.31 0.59 8.53
C GLY A 76 3.98 -0.31 7.34
N PHE A 77 4.96 -0.55 6.48
CA PHE A 77 4.79 -1.35 5.26
C PHE A 77 5.75 -2.52 5.22
N VAL A 78 5.24 -3.67 4.79
CA VAL A 78 6.04 -4.89 4.57
C VAL A 78 5.76 -5.41 3.17
N PHE A 79 6.83 -5.62 2.41
CA PHE A 79 6.78 -6.26 1.10
C PHE A 79 7.26 -7.71 1.21
N GLN A 80 6.55 -8.65 0.59
CA GLN A 80 6.98 -10.03 0.41
C GLN A 80 7.18 -10.30 -1.08
N SER A 81 8.38 -10.70 -1.49
CA SER A 81 8.65 -11.11 -2.87
C SER A 81 8.01 -12.47 -3.19
N ASP A 82 7.94 -12.84 -4.48
CA ASP A 82 7.43 -14.17 -4.89
C ASP A 82 8.24 -15.34 -4.31
N SER A 83 9.51 -15.11 -3.94
CA SER A 83 10.34 -16.09 -3.24
C SER A 83 9.95 -16.27 -1.76
N GLY A 84 9.01 -15.49 -1.24
CA GLY A 84 8.59 -15.47 0.15
C GLY A 84 9.46 -14.62 1.08
N THR A 85 10.53 -13.99 0.57
CA THR A 85 11.39 -13.11 1.37
C THR A 85 10.66 -11.82 1.73
N THR A 86 10.76 -11.39 2.98
CA THR A 86 10.09 -10.19 3.48
C THR A 86 11.06 -9.02 3.67
N TYR A 87 10.58 -7.83 3.37
CA TYR A 87 11.31 -6.56 3.46
C TYR A 87 10.43 -5.53 4.17
N ASN A 88 10.96 -4.88 5.20
CA ASN A 88 10.34 -3.66 5.71
C ASN A 88 10.68 -2.54 4.73
N VAL A 89 9.66 -1.90 4.18
CA VAL A 89 9.83 -0.83 3.18
C VAL A 89 9.28 0.46 3.75
N VAL A 90 9.96 1.57 3.47
CA VAL A 90 9.57 2.89 3.98
C VAL A 90 9.39 3.86 2.81
N PRO A 91 8.56 4.90 2.97
CA PRO A 91 8.46 5.96 1.97
C PRO A 91 9.82 6.55 1.58
N ASP A 92 10.03 6.79 0.29
CA ASP A 92 11.19 7.50 -0.26
C ASP A 92 10.72 8.74 -1.04
N PRO A 93 11.08 9.97 -0.62
CA PRO A 93 11.86 10.29 0.58
C PRO A 93 11.13 9.92 1.88
N MET A 94 11.90 9.70 2.94
CA MET A 94 11.38 9.29 4.24
C MET A 94 10.35 10.29 4.77
N ARG A 95 9.11 9.80 4.93
CA ARG A 95 8.00 10.54 5.51
C ARG A 95 7.06 9.60 6.24
N ILE A 96 6.30 10.15 7.19
CA ILE A 96 5.21 9.43 7.86
C ILE A 96 4.01 9.41 6.91
N VAL A 97 3.37 8.25 6.80
CA VAL A 97 2.05 8.12 6.17
C VAL A 97 1.06 7.86 7.29
N SER A 98 0.23 8.86 7.58
CA SER A 98 -0.87 8.74 8.53
C SER A 98 -2.16 8.41 7.78
N PHE A 99 -3.02 7.62 8.41
CA PHE A 99 -4.38 7.41 7.94
C PHE A 99 -5.16 8.72 7.99
N GLU A 100 -5.81 9.04 6.88
CA GLU A 100 -6.76 10.15 6.75
C GLU A 100 -7.98 9.62 6.00
N LYS A 101 -9.15 9.72 6.64
CA LYS A 101 -10.40 9.15 6.11
C LYS A 101 -10.75 9.67 4.70
N ASP A 102 -11.20 8.76 3.84
CA ASP A 102 -11.73 9.05 2.50
C ASP A 102 -10.73 9.78 1.58
N THR A 103 -9.42 9.60 1.85
CA THR A 103 -8.35 10.20 1.06
C THR A 103 -7.60 9.18 0.22
N SER A 104 -6.75 9.70 -0.67
CA SER A 104 -5.84 8.91 -1.50
C SER A 104 -4.43 9.48 -1.43
N VAL A 105 -3.45 8.61 -1.24
CA VAL A 105 -2.02 8.98 -1.28
C VAL A 105 -1.35 8.35 -2.50
N GLY A 106 -0.76 9.22 -3.31
CA GLY A 106 -0.16 8.86 -4.60
C GLY A 106 -1.17 8.81 -5.73
N THR A 107 -0.66 8.77 -6.95
CA THR A 107 -1.45 8.55 -8.17
C THR A 107 -0.71 7.59 -9.09
N TYR A 108 -1.36 7.04 -10.11
CA TYR A 108 -0.66 6.19 -11.08
C TYR A 108 0.49 6.90 -11.82
N GLY A 109 0.40 8.22 -12.00
CA GLY A 109 1.46 9.04 -12.62
C GLY A 109 2.53 9.52 -11.63
N SER A 110 2.24 9.49 -10.34
CA SER A 110 3.16 9.88 -9.26
C SER A 110 2.86 9.07 -8.00
N PRO A 111 3.20 7.78 -7.97
CA PRO A 111 2.92 6.90 -6.85
C PRO A 111 3.82 7.24 -5.66
N LEU A 112 3.40 6.80 -4.47
CA LEU A 112 4.29 6.79 -3.32
C LEU A 112 5.35 5.69 -3.51
N VAL A 113 6.62 6.08 -3.55
CA VAL A 113 7.72 5.11 -3.63
C VAL A 113 8.00 4.56 -2.24
N LEU A 114 8.05 3.24 -2.12
CA LEU A 114 8.46 2.51 -0.93
C LEU A 114 9.77 1.78 -1.22
N SER A 115 10.78 1.90 -0.36
CA SER A 115 12.08 1.23 -0.53
C SER A 115 12.67 0.65 0.74
#